data_AF-A0A7S3M2E3-F1
#
_entry.id   AF-A0A7S3M2E3-F1
#
_cell.length_a   1.000
_cell.length_b   1.000
_cell.length_c   1.000
_cell.angle_alpha   90.00
_cell.angle_beta   90.00
_cell.angle_gamma   90.00
#
_symmetry.space_group_name_H-M   'P 1'
#
loop_
_entity.id
_entity.type
_entity.pdbx_description
1 polymer ?
#
loop_
_entity_poly.entity_id
_entity_poly.type
_entity_poly.pdbx_seq_one_letter_code
_entity_poly.pdbx_strand_id
1 'polypeptide(L)'
;EDALIAKTFIFQYCNSFASLFYISFVKPYTGSIDPCLGSCMQELQAGLGTIFLTRLATGSILKLAVPYFMQKMKTKNETKGVDIEDLTDVELAFIMDEYHVMLGPFMDYANLSIQFGYA
;
A
#
# COMPACT_ATOMS: atom_id res chain seq x y z
N GLU A 1 -2.89 21.43 3.47
CA GLU A 1 -2.51 20.04 3.21
C GLU A 1 -2.22 19.27 4.50
N ASP A 2 -1.49 19.85 5.45
CA ASP A 2 -1.06 19.21 6.70
C ASP A 2 -2.19 18.56 7.54
N ALA A 3 -3.37 19.20 7.62
CA ALA A 3 -4.49 18.65 8.37
C ALA A 3 -5.08 17.36 7.74
N LEU A 4 -5.06 17.25 6.40
CA LEU A 4 -5.53 16.04 5.69
C LEU A 4 -4.50 14.93 5.83
N ILE A 5 -3.22 15.27 5.66
CA ILE A 5 -2.07 14.36 5.84
C ILE A 5 -2.10 13.78 7.25
N ALA A 6 -2.18 14.62 8.29
CA ALA A 6 -2.18 14.17 9.68
C ALA A 6 -3.39 13.26 10.00
N LYS A 7 -4.61 13.64 9.59
CA LYS A 7 -5.81 12.82 9.82
C LYS A 7 -5.70 11.45 9.14
N THR A 8 -5.24 11.44 7.90
CA THR A 8 -5.10 10.21 7.11
C THR A 8 -3.98 9.33 7.66
N PHE A 9 -2.85 9.93 8.06
CA PHE A 9 -1.74 9.22 8.67
C PHE A 9 -2.14 8.58 10.01
N ILE A 10 -2.81 9.31 10.91
CA ILE A 10 -3.26 8.77 12.20
C ILE A 10 -4.22 7.60 11.98
N PHE A 11 -5.18 7.75 11.06
CA PHE A 11 -6.12 6.68 10.75
C PHE A 11 -5.38 5.44 10.22
N GLN A 12 -4.46 5.62 9.28
CA GLN A 12 -3.64 4.53 8.75
C GLN A 12 -2.78 3.90 9.84
N TYR A 13 -2.13 4.69 10.68
CA TYR A 13 -1.28 4.21 11.77
C TYR A 13 -2.07 3.36 12.78
N CYS A 14 -3.18 3.87 13.29
CA CYS A 14 -4.03 3.12 14.22
C CYS A 14 -4.52 1.81 13.58
N ASN A 15 -5.01 1.84 12.34
CA ASN A 15 -5.46 0.63 11.65
C ASN A 15 -4.33 -0.39 11.46
N SER A 16 -3.13 0.09 11.15
CA SER A 16 -1.95 -0.72 10.85
C SER A 16 -1.29 -1.34 12.09
N PHE A 17 -1.31 -0.66 13.23
CA PHE A 17 -0.60 -1.08 14.44
C PHE A 17 -1.52 -1.56 15.58
N ALA A 18 -2.82 -1.24 15.57
CA ALA A 18 -3.71 -1.59 16.68
C ALA A 18 -3.75 -3.09 17.00
N SER A 19 -3.73 -3.95 15.97
CA SER A 19 -3.69 -5.40 16.16
C SER A 19 -2.42 -5.86 16.88
N LEU A 20 -1.28 -5.27 16.54
CA LEU A 20 0.02 -5.57 17.15
C LEU A 20 0.08 -5.07 18.59
N PHE A 21 -0.43 -3.86 18.86
CA PHE A 21 -0.56 -3.32 20.22
C PHE A 21 -1.48 -4.18 21.09
N TYR A 22 -2.57 -4.69 20.53
CA TYR A 22 -3.47 -5.59 21.24
C TYR A 22 -2.77 -6.91 21.61
N ILE A 23 -2.08 -7.54 20.67
CA ILE A 23 -1.39 -8.82 20.90
C ILE A 23 -0.24 -8.67 21.91
N SER A 24 0.49 -7.54 21.88
CA SER A 24 1.64 -7.33 22.76
C SER A 24 1.30 -6.85 24.17
N PHE A 25 0.29 -5.98 24.32
CA PHE A 25 0.02 -5.32 25.61
C PHE A 25 -1.31 -5.69 26.26
N VAL A 26 -2.29 -6.24 25.52
CA VAL A 26 -3.61 -6.56 26.09
C VAL A 26 -3.77 -8.05 26.24
N LYS A 27 -3.56 -8.79 25.15
CA LYS A 27 -3.74 -10.24 25.06
C LYS A 27 -2.99 -11.05 26.14
N PRO A 28 -1.76 -10.67 26.58
CA PRO A 28 -1.07 -11.40 27.65
C PRO A 28 -1.79 -11.35 29.01
N TYR A 29 -2.60 -10.31 29.26
CA TYR A 29 -3.32 -10.11 30.52
C TYR A 29 -4.77 -10.63 30.48
N THR A 30 -5.27 -11.01 29.29
CA THR A 30 -6.65 -11.47 29.07
C THR A 30 -6.73 -12.92 28.59
N GLY A 31 -5.82 -13.78 29.05
CA GLY A 31 -5.70 -15.18 28.61
C GLY A 31 -6.93 -16.07 28.89
N SER A 32 -7.85 -15.63 29.76
CA SER A 32 -9.13 -16.32 30.01
C SER A 32 -10.19 -16.09 28.92
N ILE A 33 -10.06 -15.03 28.12
CA ILE A 33 -11.01 -14.67 27.05
C ILE A 33 -10.41 -14.99 25.68
N ASP A 34 -9.14 -14.67 25.47
CA ASP A 34 -8.42 -14.88 24.21
C ASP A 34 -7.01 -15.43 24.48
N PRO A 35 -6.86 -16.76 24.62
CA PRO A 35 -5.55 -17.37 24.83
C PRO A 35 -4.70 -17.31 23.56
N CYS A 36 -3.41 -17.01 23.72
CA CYS A 36 -2.45 -17.05 22.62
C CYS A 36 -2.25 -18.50 22.12
N LEU A 37 -2.14 -18.68 20.80
CA LEU A 37 -1.76 -19.98 20.21
C LEU A 37 -0.25 -20.20 20.39
N GLY A 38 0.13 -20.86 21.49
CA GLY A 38 1.54 -21.04 21.86
C GLY A 38 2.04 -19.87 22.70
N SER A 39 3.01 -19.13 22.20
CA SER A 39 3.46 -17.88 22.86
C SER A 39 2.90 -16.65 22.15
N CYS A 40 2.47 -15.64 22.92
CA CYS A 40 1.99 -14.38 22.35
C CYS A 40 3.07 -13.70 21.48
N MET A 41 4.36 -13.97 21.74
CA MET A 41 5.47 -13.52 20.90
C MET A 41 5.52 -14.21 19.54
N GLN A 42 5.23 -15.52 19.46
CA GLN A 42 5.13 -16.21 18.16
C GLN A 42 3.94 -15.72 17.35
N GLU A 43 2.79 -15.51 18.00
CA GLU A 43 1.60 -14.95 17.35
C GLU A 43 1.87 -13.54 16.83
N LEU A 44 2.54 -12.70 17.63
CA LEU A 44 2.98 -11.37 17.24
C LEU A 44 3.95 -11.41 16.04
N GLN A 45 4.95 -12.29 16.07
CA GLN A 45 5.91 -12.45 14.99
C GLN A 45 5.25 -12.91 13.69
N ALA A 46 4.31 -13.85 13.77
CA ALA A 46 3.54 -14.31 12.61
C ALA A 46 2.70 -13.15 12.03
N GLY A 47 2.00 -12.39 12.88
CA GLY A 47 1.23 -11.22 12.47
C GLY A 47 2.08 -10.14 11.80
N LEU A 48 3.21 -9.78 12.42
CA LEU A 48 4.19 -8.84 11.85
C LEU A 48 4.72 -9.34 10.50
N GLY A 49 5.12 -10.60 10.43
CA GLY A 49 5.66 -11.22 9.21
C GLY A 49 4.65 -11.21 8.06
N THR A 50 3.39 -11.57 8.33
CA THR A 50 2.32 -11.52 7.32
C THR A 50 2.11 -10.09 6.83
N ILE A 51 1.98 -9.11 7.73
CA ILE A 51 1.76 -7.71 7.36
C ILE A 51 2.94 -7.18 6.53
N PHE A 52 4.18 -7.42 6.96
CA PHE A 52 5.38 -6.99 6.26
C PHE A 52 5.47 -7.59 4.85
N LEU A 53 5.24 -8.90 4.70
CA LEU A 53 5.26 -9.58 3.40
C LEU A 53 4.16 -9.08 2.46
N THR A 54 2.93 -8.91 2.96
CA THR A 54 1.83 -8.35 2.17
C THR A 54 2.17 -6.94 1.69
N ARG A 55 2.70 -6.08 2.58
CA ARG A 55 3.07 -4.71 2.20
C ARG A 55 4.25 -4.64 1.24
N LEU A 56 5.23 -5.53 1.38
CA LEU A 56 6.32 -5.64 0.41
C LEU A 56 5.78 -6.05 -0.97
N ALA A 57 4.90 -7.04 -1.02
CA ALA A 57 4.29 -7.48 -2.27
C ALA A 57 3.44 -6.38 -2.94
N THR A 58 2.57 -5.71 -2.17
CA THR A 58 1.72 -4.63 -2.70
C THR A 58 2.53 -3.39 -3.06
N GLY A 59 3.49 -3.01 -2.21
CA GLY A 59 4.30 -1.80 -2.36
C GLY A 59 5.33 -1.88 -3.49
N SER A 60 5.86 -3.07 -3.80
CA SER A 60 6.87 -3.24 -4.85
C SER A 60 6.26 -3.71 -6.17
N ILE A 61 5.47 -4.79 -6.15
CA ILE A 61 5.09 -5.50 -7.39
C ILE A 61 3.77 -4.98 -7.93
N LEU A 62 2.72 -4.92 -7.10
CA LEU A 62 1.40 -4.53 -7.57
C LEU A 62 1.34 -3.07 -8.03
N LYS A 63 2.07 -2.17 -7.35
CA LYS A 63 2.17 -0.76 -7.75
C LYS A 63 2.74 -0.56 -9.16
N LEU A 64 3.56 -1.46 -9.68
CA LEU A 64 4.09 -1.37 -11.05
C LEU A 64 3.30 -2.23 -12.03
N ALA A 65 2.92 -3.44 -11.62
CA ALA A 65 2.21 -4.39 -12.47
C ALA A 65 0.81 -3.89 -12.86
N VAL A 66 0.08 -3.29 -11.91
CA VAL A 66 -1.28 -2.78 -12.14
C VAL A 66 -1.29 -1.63 -13.17
N PRO A 67 -0.55 -0.52 -13.00
CA PRO A 67 -0.57 0.56 -13.98
C PRO A 67 0.01 0.12 -15.32
N TYR A 68 1.04 -0.75 -15.35
CA TYR A 68 1.54 -1.28 -16.61
C TYR A 68 0.48 -2.04 -17.39
N PHE A 69 -0.29 -2.91 -16.70
CA PHE A 69 -1.37 -3.66 -17.34
C PHE A 69 -2.54 -2.76 -17.75
N MET A 70 -2.96 -1.84 -16.88
CA MET A 70 -4.01 -0.86 -17.19
C MET A 70 -3.62 0.04 -18.36
N GLN A 71 -2.40 0.54 -18.39
CA GLN A 71 -1.88 1.38 -19.47
C GLN A 71 -1.84 0.59 -20.78
N LYS A 72 -1.36 -0.66 -20.77
CA LYS A 72 -1.36 -1.50 -21.98
C LYS A 72 -2.78 -1.77 -22.51
N MET A 73 -3.76 -1.97 -21.62
CA MET A 73 -5.16 -2.11 -22.02
C MET A 73 -5.75 -0.79 -22.54
N LYS A 74 -5.46 0.33 -21.90
CA LYS A 74 -5.90 1.68 -22.28
C LYS A 74 -5.34 2.06 -23.65
N THR A 75 -4.02 1.97 -23.84
CA THR A 75 -3.37 2.23 -25.13
C THR A 75 -3.98 1.37 -26.23
N LYS A 76 -4.18 0.07 -26.01
CA LYS A 76 -4.81 -0.81 -27.01
C LYS A 76 -6.26 -0.42 -27.36
N ASN A 77 -6.99 0.22 -26.45
CA ASN A 77 -8.36 0.68 -26.71
C ASN A 77 -8.39 2.05 -27.41
N GLU A 78 -7.52 2.97 -26.99
CA GLU A 78 -7.43 4.33 -27.51
C GLU A 78 -6.76 4.40 -28.90
N THR A 79 -5.83 3.48 -29.22
CA THR A 79 -5.14 3.44 -30.52
C THR A 79 -5.77 2.47 -31.53
N LYS A 80 -7.03 2.05 -31.34
CA LYS A 80 -7.70 1.18 -32.32
C LYS A 80 -7.84 1.89 -33.67
N GLY A 81 -7.13 1.39 -34.67
CA GLY A 81 -7.19 1.90 -36.05
C GLY A 81 -6.15 2.98 -36.38
N VAL A 82 -5.20 3.25 -35.48
CA VAL A 82 -4.06 4.16 -35.70
C VAL A 82 -2.78 3.38 -35.40
N ASP A 83 -1.76 3.54 -36.25
CA ASP A 83 -0.45 2.92 -35.99
C ASP A 83 0.28 3.70 -34.90
N ILE A 84 0.86 2.99 -33.93
CA ILE A 84 1.44 3.63 -32.74
C ILE A 84 2.72 4.39 -33.12
N GLU A 85 3.39 3.97 -34.19
CA GLU A 85 4.61 4.59 -34.73
C GLU A 85 4.35 5.95 -35.40
N ASP A 86 3.09 6.23 -35.77
CA ASP A 86 2.68 7.51 -36.38
C ASP A 86 2.29 8.57 -35.33
N LEU A 87 2.16 8.19 -34.05
CA LEU A 87 1.79 9.10 -32.97
C LEU A 87 2.95 10.04 -32.60
N THR A 88 2.62 11.30 -32.36
CA THR A 88 3.57 12.28 -31.82
C THR A 88 3.85 12.05 -30.33
N ASP A 89 4.99 12.54 -29.85
CA ASP A 89 5.38 12.45 -28.44
C ASP A 89 4.32 13.03 -27.49
N VAL A 90 3.60 14.06 -27.93
CA VAL A 90 2.53 14.70 -27.16
C VAL A 90 1.30 13.80 -27.04
N GLU A 91 0.94 13.09 -28.11
CA GLU A 91 -0.19 12.16 -28.12
C GLU A 91 0.11 10.92 -27.26
N LEU A 92 1.34 10.42 -27.31
CA LEU A 92 1.79 9.33 -26.42
C LEU A 92 1.73 9.76 -24.96
N ALA A 93 2.17 10.99 -24.64
CA ALA A 93 2.11 11.51 -23.29
C ALA A 93 0.68 11.74 -22.80
N PHE A 94 -0.23 12.13 -23.69
CA PHE A 94 -1.65 12.32 -23.37
C PHE A 94 -2.35 11.00 -22.98
N ILE A 95 -1.94 9.87 -23.56
CA ILE A 95 -2.52 8.55 -23.28
C ILE A 95 -2.08 8.02 -21.89
N MET A 96 -0.95 8.51 -21.36
CA MET A 96 -0.46 8.14 -20.03
C MET A 96 -1.47 8.52 -18.93
N ASP A 97 -1.37 7.86 -17.78
CA ASP A 97 -2.20 8.21 -16.64
C ASP A 97 -1.68 9.46 -15.94
N GLU A 98 -2.61 10.30 -15.49
CA GLU A 98 -2.29 11.54 -14.81
C GLU A 98 -1.78 11.24 -13.39
N TYR A 99 -0.57 11.69 -13.08
CA TYR A 99 -0.02 11.55 -11.74
C TYR A 99 -0.66 12.58 -10.81
N HIS A 100 -1.38 12.12 -9.79
CA HIS A 100 -1.93 13.00 -8.77
C HIS A 100 -0.81 13.67 -7.95
N VAL A 101 -0.49 14.91 -8.30
CA VAL A 101 0.61 15.72 -7.71
C VAL A 101 0.55 15.80 -6.18
N MET A 102 -0.65 15.79 -5.59
CA MET A 102 -0.84 15.87 -4.14
C MET A 102 -0.91 14.50 -3.45
N LEU A 103 -1.77 13.60 -3.94
CA LEU A 103 -2.03 12.34 -3.25
C LEU A 103 -0.97 11.27 -3.52
N GLY A 104 -0.35 11.29 -4.71
CA GLY A 104 0.66 10.30 -5.12
C GLY A 104 1.86 10.29 -4.18
N PRO A 105 2.59 11.42 -4.04
CA PRO A 105 3.77 11.47 -3.19
C PRO A 105 3.43 11.18 -1.72
N PHE A 106 2.33 11.73 -1.21
CA PHE A 106 1.89 11.49 0.16
C PHE A 106 1.68 10.00 0.45
N MET A 107 0.97 9.28 -0.42
CA MET A 107 0.70 7.85 -0.23
C MET A 107 1.96 6.99 -0.36
N ASP A 108 2.91 7.39 -1.20
CA ASP A 108 4.20 6.72 -1.32
C ASP A 108 5.05 6.91 -0.06
N TYR A 109 5.15 8.14 0.46
CA TYR A 109 5.83 8.42 1.72
C TYR A 109 5.15 7.75 2.92
N ALA A 110 3.82 7.80 3.02
CA ALA A 110 3.07 7.16 4.09
C ALA A 110 3.32 5.63 4.12
N ASN A 111 3.42 4.99 2.96
CA ASN A 111 3.74 3.57 2.88
C ASN A 111 5.15 3.28 3.42
N LEU A 112 6.15 4.09 3.04
CA LEU A 112 7.52 3.96 3.54
C LEU A 112 7.60 4.20 5.05
N SER A 113 6.90 5.22 5.57
CA SER A 113 6.86 5.52 7.00
C SER A 113 6.26 4.37 7.81
N ILE A 114 5.19 3.73 7.31
CA ILE A 114 4.59 2.58 7.99
C ILE A 114 5.50 1.35 7.89
N GLN A 115 6.13 1.11 6.73
CA GLN A 115 7.10 0.02 6.58
C GLN A 115 8.28 0.16 7.55
N PHE A 116 8.81 1.38 7.70
CA PHE A 116 9.82 1.69 8.72
C PHE A 116 9.32 1.40 10.13
N GLY A 117 8.05 1.70 10.44
CA GLY A 117 7.49 1.41 11.76
C GLY A 117 7.33 -0.08 12.09
N TYR A 118 7.39 -0.98 11.10
CA TYR A 118 7.36 -2.44 11.31
C TYR A 118 8.76 -3.09 11.35
N ALA A 119 9.79 -2.36 10.91
CA ALA A 119 11.19 -2.80 10.91
C ALA A 119 11.85 -2.53 12.26
#